data_AF-A0A940KF56-F1
#
_entry.id   AF-A0A940KF56-F1
#
_cell.length_a   1.000
_cell.length_b   1.000
_cell.length_c   1.000
_cell.angle_alpha   90.00
_cell.angle_beta   90.00
_cell.angle_gamma   90.00
#
_symmetry.space_group_name_H-M   'P 1'
#
loop_
_entity.id
_entity.type
_entity.pdbx_description
1 polymer ?
#
loop_
_entity_poly.entity_id
_entity_poly.type
_entity_poly.pdbx_seq_one_letter_code
_entity_poly.pdbx_strand_id
1 'polypeptide(L)' 'PALFVPCHRVLRTDGSFGGFAWGVPVKESLLAREAAAA' A
#
# COMPACT_ATOMS: atom_id res chain seq x y z
N PRO A 1 -4.11 5.89 -11.46
CA PRO A 1 -3.57 4.61 -11.99
C PRO A 1 -3.21 3.54 -10.94
N ALA A 2 -2.91 3.86 -9.68
CA ALA A 2 -2.48 2.85 -8.70
C ALA A 2 -3.55 1.98 -8.05
N LEU A 3 -4.81 2.12 -8.45
CA LEU A 3 -5.82 1.13 -8.09
C LEU A 3 -5.85 -0.04 -9.08
N PHE A 4 -5.36 0.16 -10.31
CA PHE A 4 -5.25 -0.92 -11.29
C PHE A 4 -3.97 -1.75 -11.09
N VAL A 5 -2.85 -1.08 -10.80
CA VAL A 5 -1.60 -1.73 -10.40
C VAL A 5 -1.48 -1.65 -8.88
N PRO A 6 -1.49 -2.76 -8.13
CA PRO A 6 -1.50 -2.77 -6.67
C PRO A 6 -0.12 -2.49 -6.07
N CYS A 7 0.49 -1.36 -6.43
CA CYS A 7 1.82 -0.99 -5.96
C CYS A 7 1.87 -0.67 -4.44
N HIS A 8 0.73 -0.41 -3.81
CA HIS A 8 0.60 -0.28 -2.35
C HIS A 8 0.77 -1.61 -1.60
N ARG A 9 0.70 -2.77 -2.28
CA ARG A 9 0.95 -4.09 -1.67
C ARG A 9 2.42 -4.47 -1.57
N VAL A 10 3.29 -3.76 -2.30
CA VAL A 10 4.73 -4.07 -2.31
C VAL A 10 5.39 -3.53 -1.04
N LEU A 11 6.01 -4.40 -0.26
CA LEU A 11 6.81 -4.06 0.91
C LEU A 11 8.30 -4.18 0.59
N ARG A 12 9.15 -3.49 1.35
CA ARG A 12 10.59 -3.77 1.32
C ARG A 12 10.88 -5.10 1.99
N THR A 13 12.08 -5.64 1.73
CA THR A 13 12.56 -6.89 2.34
C THR A 13 12.65 -6.83 3.87
N ASP A 14 12.79 -5.63 4.44
CA ASP A 14 12.76 -5.37 5.88
C ASP A 14 11.34 -5.22 6.45
N GLY A 15 10.30 -5.37 5.63
CA GLY A 15 8.90 -5.20 6.02
C GLY A 15 8.44 -3.73 6.10
N SER A 16 9.33 -2.77 5.84
CA SER A 16 8.98 -1.34 5.88
C SER A 16 8.22 -0.89 4.63
N PHE A 17 7.50 0.23 4.78
CA PHE A 17 6.86 0.87 3.65
C PHE A 17 7.88 1.62 2.79
N GLY A 18 8.00 1.16 1.53
CA GLY A 18 8.58 1.92 0.42
C GLY A 18 7.95 3.31 0.22
N GLY A 19 8.67 4.17 -0.49
CA GLY A 19 8.08 5.40 -1.02
C GLY A 19 6.83 5.07 -1.86
N PHE A 20 5.76 5.83 -1.67
CA PHE A 20 4.52 5.69 -2.40
C PHE A 20 4.18 7.02 -3.06
N ALA A 21 3.69 7.00 -4.30
CA ALA A 21 3.44 8.21 -5.08
C ALA A 21 2.46 9.19 -4.39
N TRP A 22 1.59 8.68 -3.52
CA TRP A 22 0.65 9.48 -2.71
C TRP A 22 0.99 9.49 -1.22
N GLY A 23 2.21 9.07 -0.85
CA GLY A 23 2.68 9.01 0.52
C GLY A 23 2.30 7.73 1.27
N VAL A 24 3.07 7.43 2.31
CA VAL A 24 2.87 6.24 3.17
C VAL A 24 1.48 6.18 3.82
N PRO A 25 0.87 7.29 4.29
CA PRO A 25 -0.46 7.24 4.91
C PRO A 25 -1.56 6.71 3.98
N VAL A 26 -1.49 7.03 2.67
CA VAL A 26 -2.46 6.52 1.69
C VAL A 26 -2.27 5.03 1.45
N LYS A 27 -1.01 4.57 1.40
CA LYS A 27 -0.67 3.15 1.28
C LYS A 27 -1.21 2.34 2.46
N GLU A 28 -1.04 2.83 3.68
CA GLU A 28 -1.59 2.23 4.90
C GLU A 28 -3.11 2.16 4.87
N SER A 29 -3.79 3.26 4.50
CA SER A 29 -5.25 3.27 4.40
C SER A 29 -5.77 2.26 3.37
N LEU A 30 -5.11 2.12 2.23
CA LEU A 30 -5.49 1.14 1.21
C LEU A 30 -5.31 -0.30 1.72
N LEU A 31 -4.18 -0.61 2.35
CA LEU A 31 -3.93 -1.93 2.94
C LEU A 31 -4.95 -2.26 4.04
N ALA A 32 -5.27 -1.30 4.91
CA ALA A 32 -6.28 -1.50 5.96
C ALA A 32 -7.67 -1.79 5.39
N ARG A 33 -8.06 -1.11 4.31
CA ARG A 33 -9.34 -1.35 3.62
C ARG A 33 -9.39 -2.71 2.94
N GLU A 34 -8.29 -3.15 2.35
CA GLU A 34 -8.18 -4.49 1.77
C GLU A 34 -8.24 -5.58 2.86
N ALA A 35 -7.57 -5.37 3.99
CA ALA A 35 -7.61 -6.29 5.13
C ALA A 35 -9.00 -6.38 5.78
N ALA A 36 -9.77 -5.30 5.78
CA ALA A 36 -11.15 -5.28 6.30
C ALA A 36 -12.17 -5.88 5.32
N ALA A 37 -11.82 -6.00 4.03
CA ALA A 37 -12.67 -6.56 2.99
C ALA A 37 -12.43 -8.07 2.76
N ALA A 38 -11.44 -8.66 3.44
CA ALA A 38 -11.09 -10.08 3.41
C ALA A 38 -11.65 -10.82 4.63
#